data_AF-J0WZA2-F1
#
_entry.id   AF-J0WZA2-F1
#
_cell.length_a   1.000
_cell.length_b   1.000
_cell.length_c   1.000
_cell.angle_alpha   90.00
_cell.angle_beta   90.00
_cell.angle_gamma   90.00
#
_symmetry.space_group_name_H-M   'P 1'
#
loop_
_entity.id
_entity.type
_entity.pdbx_description
1 polymer ?
#
loop_
_entity_poly.entity_id
_entity_poly.type
_entity_poly.pdbx_seq_one_letter_code
_entity_poly.pdbx_strand_id
1 'polypeptide(L)'
;MFFNTLALAALSAAPARAFWRLSCDRTTLVRERADPIVSPGTKSGHLHVVRGGSNFNLNVTYESLRASECASCLIANDKSNYWTPSRSHSHPEYRSHVAYMSLLDNTHPIPFISMFYEQTWSVDKFAVRGWDVDTLQSAIQECDNQTEGTRAGRAEAGPFFQMQESAKAKACTIAPHVNETTDGVLDKLPGCNPLQYGPGDATIYKEENCPI
;
A
#
# COMPACT_ATOMS: atom_id res chain seq x y z
N MET A 1 32.95 19.55 51.11
CA MET A 1 32.71 19.69 49.66
C MET A 1 32.28 18.32 49.15
N PHE A 2 30.99 18.12 48.89
CA PHE A 2 30.44 16.87 48.36
C PHE A 2 30.20 17.08 46.86
N PHE A 3 31.01 16.44 46.01
CA PHE A 3 30.76 16.42 44.57
C PHE A 3 29.74 15.32 44.26
N ASN A 4 28.55 15.75 43.85
CA ASN A 4 27.45 14.89 43.44
C ASN A 4 27.63 14.58 41.94
N THR A 5 28.15 13.41 41.59
CA THR A 5 28.27 12.96 40.20
C THR A 5 26.91 12.53 39.68
N LEU A 6 26.24 13.41 38.92
CA LEU A 6 25.13 13.01 38.04
C LEU A 6 25.69 12.12 36.93
N ALA A 7 25.40 10.82 36.98
CA ALA A 7 25.57 9.93 35.84
C ALA A 7 24.43 10.19 34.85
N LEU A 8 24.75 10.90 33.76
CA LEU A 8 23.85 11.06 32.62
C LEU A 8 23.86 9.75 31.83
N ALA A 9 22.84 8.90 32.03
CA ALA A 9 22.65 7.71 31.20
C ALA A 9 22.25 8.19 29.79
N ALA A 10 23.22 8.22 28.87
CA ALA A 10 22.95 8.42 27.46
C ALA A 10 22.22 7.17 26.95
N LEU A 11 20.90 7.27 26.81
CA LEU A 11 20.07 6.25 26.20
C LEU A 11 20.47 6.17 24.72
N SER A 12 21.35 5.23 24.37
CA SER A 12 21.67 4.94 22.99
C SER A 12 20.43 4.34 22.33
N ALA A 13 19.67 5.16 21.58
CA ALA A 13 18.66 4.64 20.67
C ALA A 13 19.37 3.85 19.57
N ALA A 14 19.53 2.54 19.76
CA ALA A 14 20.00 1.67 18.70
C ALA A 14 18.99 1.74 17.55
N PRO A 15 19.43 1.89 16.28
CA PRO A 15 18.51 1.81 15.16
C PRO A 15 17.85 0.42 15.17
N ALA A 16 16.53 0.37 15.34
CA ALA A 16 15.78 -0.85 15.14
C ALA A 16 15.84 -1.18 13.64
N ARG A 17 16.54 -2.26 13.30
CA ARG A 17 16.48 -2.85 11.96
C ARG A 17 15.41 -3.93 12.04
N ALA A 18 14.28 -3.70 11.41
CA ALA A 18 13.24 -4.69 11.30
C ALA A 18 12.61 -4.60 9.92
N PHE A 19 12.42 -5.76 9.30
CA PHE A 19 11.79 -5.87 7.99
C PHE A 19 10.98 -7.16 7.95
N TRP A 20 9.78 -7.06 7.39
CA TRP A 20 8.94 -8.21 7.05
C TRP A 20 8.24 -7.95 5.72
N ARG A 21 7.94 -9.03 5.02
CA ARG A 21 7.21 -9.01 3.75
C ARG A 21 5.72 -9.13 4.06
N LEU A 22 4.98 -8.09 3.70
CA LEU A 22 3.53 -8.13 3.77
C LEU A 22 2.99 -8.89 2.56
N SER A 23 2.62 -10.14 2.77
CA SER A 23 2.02 -10.98 1.72
C SER A 23 0.56 -10.58 1.49
N CYS A 24 0.32 -9.84 0.41
CA CYS A 24 -1.01 -9.55 -0.14
C CYS A 24 -1.07 -9.92 -1.64
N ASP A 25 -0.15 -10.77 -2.10
CA ASP A 25 -0.05 -11.18 -3.49
C ASP A 25 -1.31 -11.97 -3.86
N ARG A 26 -2.11 -11.41 -4.78
CA ARG A 26 -3.38 -11.97 -5.29
C ARG A 26 -4.63 -11.73 -4.45
N THR A 27 -4.59 -10.76 -3.54
CA THR A 27 -5.81 -10.23 -2.92
C THR A 27 -6.10 -8.82 -3.42
N THR A 28 -7.37 -8.44 -3.39
CA THR A 28 -7.83 -7.10 -3.74
C THR A 28 -9.04 -6.84 -2.88
N LEU A 29 -8.94 -5.81 -2.04
CA LEU A 29 -10.05 -5.37 -1.21
C LEU A 29 -11.09 -4.66 -2.09
N VAL A 30 -10.61 -3.70 -2.88
CA VAL A 30 -11.41 -2.89 -3.81
C VAL A 30 -10.54 -2.27 -4.89
N ARG A 31 -11.14 -1.95 -6.04
CA ARG A 31 -10.55 -1.13 -7.10
C ARG A 31 -11.38 0.12 -7.26
N GLU A 32 -10.80 1.28 -6.95
CA GLU A 32 -11.50 2.55 -7.06
C GLU A 32 -10.54 3.74 -7.08
N ARG A 33 -11.01 4.90 -7.53
CA ARG A 33 -10.31 6.18 -7.42
C ARG A 33 -10.34 6.70 -5.97
N ALA A 34 -9.70 6.02 -5.05
CA ALA A 34 -9.61 6.42 -3.65
C ALA A 34 -8.15 6.60 -3.22
N ASP A 35 -7.81 7.80 -2.72
CA ASP A 35 -6.54 8.08 -2.06
C ASP A 35 -6.78 8.96 -0.83
N PRO A 36 -6.95 8.37 0.36
CA PRO A 36 -7.20 9.12 1.58
C PRO A 36 -6.02 9.98 2.07
N ILE A 37 -4.87 9.92 1.40
CA ILE A 37 -3.68 10.72 1.74
C ILE A 37 -3.57 11.92 0.81
N VAL A 38 -3.69 11.69 -0.50
CA VAL A 38 -3.51 12.72 -1.53
C VAL A 38 -4.81 13.47 -1.80
N SER A 39 -5.96 12.80 -1.72
CA SER A 39 -7.27 13.35 -2.09
C SER A 39 -8.36 12.95 -1.07
N PRO A 40 -8.18 13.26 0.23
CA PRO A 40 -9.08 12.81 1.29
C PRO A 40 -10.53 13.26 1.06
N GLY A 41 -11.45 12.30 1.13
CA GLY A 41 -12.89 12.52 0.95
C GLY A 41 -13.34 12.75 -0.49
N THR A 42 -12.44 12.66 -1.47
CA THR A 42 -12.73 12.90 -2.89
C THR A 42 -12.14 11.82 -3.79
N LYS A 43 -12.57 11.78 -5.05
CA LYS A 43 -12.03 10.85 -6.05
C LYS A 43 -10.56 11.18 -6.34
N SER A 44 -9.66 10.19 -6.22
CA SER A 44 -8.26 10.30 -6.64
C SER A 44 -8.14 10.53 -8.14
N GLY A 45 -7.07 11.18 -8.59
CA GLY A 45 -6.80 11.40 -10.01
C GLY A 45 -6.68 10.12 -10.84
N HIS A 46 -6.35 8.97 -10.24
CA HIS A 46 -6.19 7.69 -10.94
C HIS A 46 -6.71 6.50 -10.13
N LEU A 47 -6.88 5.37 -10.82
CA LEU A 47 -7.41 4.14 -10.24
C LEU A 47 -6.37 3.45 -9.36
N HIS A 48 -6.79 3.03 -8.17
CA HIS A 48 -6.00 2.24 -7.25
C HIS A 48 -6.54 0.82 -7.11
N VAL A 49 -5.62 -0.14 -6.95
CA VAL A 49 -5.92 -1.47 -6.41
C VAL A 49 -5.57 -1.44 -4.93
N VAL A 50 -6.60 -1.43 -4.08
CA VAL A 50 -6.47 -1.31 -2.63
C VAL A 50 -6.48 -2.70 -1.99
N ARG A 51 -5.66 -2.88 -0.96
CA ARG A 51 -5.55 -4.07 -0.11
C ARG A 51 -5.54 -3.62 1.35
N GLY A 52 -5.91 -4.49 2.29
CA GLY A 52 -5.88 -4.19 3.72
C GLY A 52 -7.22 -4.33 4.43
N GLY A 53 -7.44 -3.53 5.48
CA GLY A 53 -8.65 -3.55 6.31
C GLY A 53 -9.93 -3.13 5.57
N SER A 54 -11.04 -3.79 5.88
CA SER A 54 -12.35 -3.59 5.24
C SER A 54 -13.05 -2.25 5.53
N ASN A 55 -12.66 -1.48 6.54
CA ASN A 55 -13.21 -0.14 6.76
C ASN A 55 -12.51 0.94 5.93
N PHE A 56 -11.90 0.55 4.81
CA PHE A 56 -11.36 1.50 3.85
C PHE A 56 -12.47 2.37 3.26
N ASN A 57 -12.20 3.66 3.05
CA ASN A 57 -13.11 4.62 2.45
C ASN A 57 -12.29 5.77 1.83
N LEU A 58 -12.92 6.73 1.15
CA LEU A 58 -12.27 7.94 0.60
C LEU A 58 -11.58 8.79 1.67
N ASN A 59 -12.02 8.67 2.92
CA ASN A 59 -11.36 9.24 4.08
C ASN A 59 -11.25 8.18 5.18
N VAL A 60 -10.08 8.03 5.80
CA VAL A 60 -9.82 6.98 6.80
C VAL A 60 -9.07 7.54 8.00
N THR A 61 -9.43 7.04 9.18
CA THR A 61 -8.79 7.30 10.47
C THR A 61 -8.15 6.03 11.01
N TYR A 62 -7.30 6.15 12.04
CA TYR A 62 -6.73 4.98 12.70
C TYR A 62 -7.83 4.08 13.26
N GLU A 63 -8.76 4.69 13.98
CA GLU A 63 -9.86 4.05 14.69
C GLU A 63 -10.79 3.33 13.72
N SER A 64 -11.12 3.98 12.60
CA SER A 64 -11.96 3.35 11.56
C SER A 64 -11.30 2.10 11.00
N LEU A 65 -10.00 2.14 10.70
CA LEU A 65 -9.29 0.99 10.14
C LEU A 65 -9.13 -0.13 11.18
N ARG A 66 -8.83 0.19 12.43
CA ARG A 66 -8.78 -0.82 13.51
C ARG A 66 -10.12 -1.53 13.72
N ALA A 67 -11.24 -0.86 13.44
CA ALA A 67 -12.57 -1.46 13.47
C ALA A 67 -12.91 -2.34 12.25
N SER A 68 -11.97 -2.58 11.32
CA SER A 68 -12.20 -3.44 10.14
C SER A 68 -12.47 -4.89 10.53
N GLU A 69 -13.60 -5.43 10.10
CA GLU A 69 -14.00 -6.83 10.34
C GLU A 69 -13.01 -7.84 9.71
N CYS A 70 -12.50 -7.55 8.52
CA CYS A 70 -11.52 -8.40 7.84
C CYS A 70 -10.33 -7.60 7.31
N ALA A 71 -9.28 -8.32 6.90
CA ALA A 71 -8.14 -7.75 6.18
C ALA A 71 -7.85 -8.61 4.96
N SER A 72 -7.55 -7.98 3.82
CA SER A 72 -7.25 -8.68 2.59
C SER A 72 -5.79 -9.16 2.50
N CYS A 73 -4.94 -8.87 3.48
CA CYS A 73 -3.54 -9.34 3.54
C CYS A 73 -3.39 -10.50 4.54
N LEU A 74 -2.30 -11.27 4.47
CA LEU A 74 -2.17 -12.48 5.31
C LEU A 74 -1.93 -12.20 6.80
N ILE A 75 -1.43 -11.02 7.17
CA ILE A 75 -1.29 -10.60 8.56
C ILE A 75 -2.63 -10.03 9.04
N ALA A 76 -3.43 -10.83 9.74
CA ALA A 76 -4.81 -10.50 10.10
C ALA A 76 -4.93 -9.35 11.11
N ASN A 77 -3.92 -9.17 11.97
CA ASN A 77 -3.84 -8.07 12.93
C ASN A 77 -3.33 -6.76 12.33
N ASP A 78 -2.87 -6.75 11.07
CA ASP A 78 -2.65 -5.54 10.29
C ASP A 78 -3.95 -5.14 9.58
N LYS A 79 -4.54 -4.01 10.01
CA LYS A 79 -5.74 -3.43 9.39
C LYS A 79 -5.43 -2.21 8.53
N SER A 80 -4.16 -1.91 8.30
CA SER A 80 -3.73 -0.81 7.44
C SER A 80 -4.15 -1.07 6.00
N ASN A 81 -4.29 -0.01 5.21
CA ASN A 81 -4.56 -0.13 3.78
C ASN A 81 -3.31 0.17 2.96
N TYR A 82 -3.12 -0.59 1.89
CA TYR A 82 -2.01 -0.46 0.96
C TYR A 82 -2.59 -0.42 -0.45
N TRP A 83 -2.21 0.58 -1.23
CA TRP A 83 -2.70 0.70 -2.59
C TRP A 83 -1.58 0.93 -3.58
N THR A 84 -1.80 0.42 -4.78
CA THR A 84 -0.91 0.63 -5.93
C THR A 84 -1.73 1.14 -7.10
N PRO A 85 -1.15 1.94 -8.00
CA PRO A 85 -1.77 2.25 -9.27
C PRO A 85 -2.23 0.97 -9.98
N SER A 86 -3.43 1.01 -10.57
CA SER A 86 -3.95 -0.14 -11.33
C SER A 86 -3.10 -0.41 -12.55
N ARG A 87 -2.72 -1.68 -12.74
CA ARG A 87 -1.68 -2.09 -13.69
C ARG A 87 -2.20 -2.58 -15.04
N SER A 88 -3.52 -2.64 -15.28
CA SER A 88 -4.04 -3.30 -16.48
C SER A 88 -5.24 -2.58 -17.09
N HIS A 89 -5.00 -2.01 -18.26
CA HIS A 89 -6.02 -1.74 -19.27
C HIS A 89 -5.74 -2.68 -20.44
N SER A 90 -6.70 -3.55 -20.76
CA SER A 90 -6.68 -4.33 -21.99
C SER A 90 -7.56 -3.60 -22.99
N HIS A 91 -6.96 -2.76 -23.85
CA HIS A 91 -7.66 -2.26 -25.04
C HIS A 91 -7.63 -3.39 -26.10
N PRO A 92 -8.68 -3.57 -26.93
CA PRO A 92 -8.68 -4.56 -28.01
C PRO A 92 -7.46 -4.42 -28.95
N GLU A 93 -6.95 -3.20 -29.13
CA GLU A 93 -5.81 -2.89 -30.00
C GLU A 93 -4.45 -2.82 -29.28
N TYR A 94 -4.41 -2.63 -27.96
CA TYR A 94 -3.16 -2.37 -27.24
C TYR A 94 -3.07 -3.14 -25.92
N ARG A 95 -2.10 -4.04 -25.84
CA ARG A 95 -1.78 -4.81 -24.62
C ARG A 95 -1.05 -3.92 -23.61
N SER A 96 -1.70 -3.63 -22.48
CA SER A 96 -1.12 -3.15 -21.21
C SER A 96 -0.16 -1.95 -21.29
N HIS A 97 -0.65 -0.74 -21.05
CA HIS A 97 0.19 0.44 -20.83
C HIS A 97 0.52 0.61 -19.34
N VAL A 98 1.81 0.79 -19.01
CA VAL A 98 2.29 1.21 -17.69
C VAL A 98 2.81 2.63 -17.83
N ALA A 99 2.37 3.54 -16.97
CA ALA A 99 2.98 4.87 -16.87
C ALA A 99 4.38 4.72 -16.26
N TYR A 100 5.41 5.09 -17.02
CA TYR A 100 6.79 5.15 -16.51
C TYR A 100 6.96 6.44 -15.72
N MET A 101 7.57 6.35 -14.53
CA MET A 101 7.94 7.52 -13.75
C MET A 101 9.21 8.11 -14.38
N SER A 102 9.21 9.40 -14.72
CA SER A 102 10.19 10.08 -15.58
C SER A 102 11.64 10.14 -15.05
N LEU A 103 11.95 9.47 -13.95
CA LEU A 103 13.25 9.47 -13.27
C LEU A 103 13.92 8.09 -13.22
N LEU A 104 13.38 7.09 -13.93
CA LEU A 104 13.90 5.72 -13.91
C LEU A 104 14.35 5.30 -15.32
N ASP A 105 15.58 4.81 -15.37
CA ASP A 105 16.30 4.22 -16.50
C ASP A 105 15.41 3.37 -17.45
N ASN A 106 15.55 3.63 -18.75
CA ASN A 106 14.77 3.08 -19.86
C ASN A 106 15.30 1.75 -20.43
N THR A 107 16.11 0.98 -19.70
CA THR A 107 16.62 -0.31 -20.16
C THR A 107 15.76 -1.49 -19.67
N HIS A 108 15.21 -2.25 -20.61
CA HIS A 108 14.23 -3.31 -20.35
C HIS A 108 14.83 -4.73 -20.25
N PRO A 109 14.17 -5.66 -19.52
CA PRO A 109 13.01 -5.48 -18.65
C PRO A 109 13.38 -5.56 -17.16
N ILE A 110 13.20 -4.46 -16.43
CA ILE A 110 13.14 -4.47 -14.96
C ILE A 110 11.69 -4.77 -14.57
N PRO A 111 11.42 -5.77 -13.70
CA PRO A 111 10.10 -5.96 -13.13
C PRO A 111 9.75 -4.77 -12.22
N PHE A 112 9.12 -3.75 -12.82
CA PHE A 112 8.59 -2.52 -12.20
C PHE A 112 7.79 -2.78 -10.91
N ILE A 113 7.26 -3.99 -10.75
CA ILE A 113 6.45 -4.45 -9.61
C ILE A 113 7.26 -4.51 -8.31
N SER A 114 8.52 -4.93 -8.37
CA SER A 114 9.37 -5.05 -7.18
C SER A 114 9.81 -3.67 -6.69
N MET A 115 10.14 -2.78 -7.65
CA MET A 115 10.68 -1.46 -7.36
C MET A 115 9.62 -0.49 -6.83
N PHE A 116 8.35 -0.59 -7.25
CA PHE A 116 7.28 0.23 -6.66
C PHE A 116 6.97 -0.12 -5.19
N TYR A 117 7.14 -1.38 -4.79
CA TYR A 117 7.03 -1.77 -3.38
C TYR A 117 8.22 -1.27 -2.54
N GLU A 118 9.41 -1.14 -3.14
CA GLU A 118 10.62 -0.68 -2.46
C GLU A 118 10.84 0.84 -2.49
N GLN A 119 10.25 1.57 -3.46
CA GLN A 119 10.66 2.95 -3.77
C GLN A 119 9.53 3.99 -3.83
N THR A 120 8.26 3.60 -3.74
CA THR A 120 7.16 4.56 -3.66
C THR A 120 6.29 4.30 -2.43
N TRP A 121 6.14 5.37 -1.65
CA TRP A 121 5.37 5.52 -0.41
C TRP A 121 6.12 5.25 0.90
N SER A 122 6.36 6.36 1.62
CA SER A 122 6.65 6.43 3.05
C SER A 122 5.70 5.50 3.80
N VAL A 123 6.20 4.30 4.12
CA VAL A 123 5.55 3.34 5.02
C VAL A 123 5.21 4.00 6.35
N ASP A 124 5.90 5.07 6.74
CA ASP A 124 5.62 5.85 7.94
C ASP A 124 4.21 6.45 7.95
N LYS A 125 3.68 6.92 6.81
CA LYS A 125 2.30 7.45 6.76
C LYS A 125 1.22 6.36 6.79
N PHE A 126 1.58 5.12 6.48
CA PHE A 126 0.69 3.96 6.40
C PHE A 126 0.73 3.07 7.64
N ALA A 127 1.93 2.86 8.19
CA ALA A 127 2.20 1.99 9.33
C ALA A 127 1.45 2.43 10.58
N VAL A 128 1.20 3.73 10.77
CA VAL A 128 0.49 4.26 11.94
C VAL A 128 -1.03 4.36 11.79
N ARG A 129 -1.62 3.96 10.65
CA ARG A 129 -3.07 4.13 10.43
C ARG A 129 -3.92 2.88 10.61
N GLY A 130 -3.34 1.69 10.79
CA GLY A 130 -4.15 0.50 11.02
C GLY A 130 -3.44 -0.68 11.70
N TRP A 131 -2.16 -0.55 12.01
CA TRP A 131 -1.47 -1.55 12.80
C TRP A 131 -1.95 -1.55 14.24
N ASP A 132 -2.02 -2.75 14.80
CA ASP A 132 -2.04 -2.90 16.25
C ASP A 132 -0.69 -2.40 16.80
N VAL A 133 -0.72 -1.41 17.69
CA VAL A 133 0.51 -0.71 18.13
C VAL A 133 1.46 -1.68 18.84
N ASP A 134 0.92 -2.55 19.68
CA ASP A 134 1.73 -3.52 20.43
C ASP A 134 2.34 -4.55 19.48
N THR A 135 1.55 -5.10 18.56
CA THR A 135 2.05 -5.99 17.50
C THR A 135 3.18 -5.34 16.70
N LEU A 136 2.96 -4.10 16.24
CA LEU A 136 3.94 -3.38 15.42
C LEU A 136 5.22 -3.12 16.21
N GLN A 137 5.10 -2.73 17.48
CA GLN A 137 6.24 -2.47 18.33
C GLN A 137 7.03 -3.75 18.62
N SER A 138 6.36 -4.88 18.86
CA SER A 138 7.00 -6.19 18.97
C SER A 138 7.68 -6.58 17.67
N ALA A 139 7.02 -6.43 16.52
CA ALA A 139 7.62 -6.72 15.21
C ALA A 139 8.88 -5.87 14.96
N ILE A 140 8.85 -4.58 15.29
CA ILE A 140 10.01 -3.67 15.17
C ILE A 140 11.17 -4.13 16.06
N GLN A 141 10.89 -4.65 17.25
CA GLN A 141 11.93 -5.07 18.20
C GLN A 141 12.48 -6.47 17.89
N GLU A 142 11.67 -7.34 17.29
CA GLU A 142 11.91 -8.78 17.27
C GLU A 142 12.06 -9.39 15.86
N CYS A 143 11.68 -8.69 14.79
CA CYS A 143 11.65 -9.29 13.46
C CYS A 143 13.03 -9.47 12.80
N ASP A 144 14.12 -8.90 13.31
CA ASP A 144 15.48 -9.14 12.78
C ASP A 144 16.37 -9.96 13.74
N ASN A 145 15.86 -10.33 14.92
CA ASN A 145 16.68 -10.94 15.97
C ASN A 145 16.42 -12.43 16.20
N GLN A 146 15.39 -13.04 15.59
CA GLN A 146 14.83 -14.30 16.11
C GLN A 146 15.12 -15.60 15.36
N THR A 147 15.22 -15.66 14.02
CA THR A 147 15.57 -16.89 13.27
C THR A 147 16.04 -16.55 11.84
N GLU A 148 16.54 -17.53 11.06
CA GLU A 148 16.75 -17.36 9.60
C GLU A 148 15.45 -16.94 8.88
N GLY A 149 14.29 -17.34 9.41
CA GLY A 149 12.98 -16.94 8.90
C GLY A 149 12.70 -15.46 9.04
N THR A 150 12.85 -14.92 10.25
CA THR A 150 12.58 -13.51 10.53
C THR A 150 13.61 -12.60 9.84
N ARG A 151 14.89 -13.01 9.76
CA ARG A 151 15.93 -12.33 8.96
C ARG A 151 15.63 -12.27 7.45
N ALA A 152 14.91 -13.25 6.92
CA ALA A 152 14.45 -13.26 5.52
C ALA A 152 13.18 -12.41 5.30
N GLY A 153 12.64 -11.81 6.36
CA GLY A 153 11.39 -11.04 6.35
C GLY A 153 10.14 -11.91 6.22
N ARG A 154 10.19 -13.20 6.59
CA ARG A 154 9.00 -14.07 6.60
C ARG A 154 8.12 -13.73 7.79
N ALA A 155 6.95 -13.15 7.53
CA ALA A 155 6.01 -12.76 8.58
C ALA A 155 5.56 -13.96 9.43
N GLU A 156 5.34 -15.11 8.81
CA GLU A 156 4.96 -16.36 9.48
C GLU A 156 6.00 -16.90 10.46
N ALA A 157 7.25 -16.41 10.41
CA ALA A 157 8.31 -16.84 11.31
C ALA A 157 8.33 -16.06 12.65
N GLY A 158 7.58 -14.96 12.76
CA GLY A 158 7.49 -14.16 13.98
C GLY A 158 6.25 -14.50 14.81
N PRO A 159 6.35 -14.61 16.15
CA PRO A 159 5.20 -14.95 17.01
C PRO A 159 4.15 -13.83 17.14
N PHE A 160 4.48 -12.62 16.68
CA PHE A 160 3.66 -11.42 16.82
C PHE A 160 2.60 -11.26 15.71
N PHE A 161 2.81 -11.86 14.53
CA PHE A 161 1.83 -11.77 13.45
C PHE A 161 0.77 -12.85 13.53
N GLN A 162 -0.49 -12.43 13.54
CA GLN A 162 -1.62 -13.34 13.45
C GLN A 162 -1.86 -13.67 11.99
N MET A 163 -1.31 -14.78 11.52
CA MET A 163 -1.49 -15.20 10.14
C MET A 163 -2.91 -15.75 9.93
N GLN A 164 -3.52 -15.40 8.81
CA GLN A 164 -4.78 -15.98 8.36
C GLN A 164 -4.63 -16.77 7.06
N GLU A 165 -5.56 -17.69 6.84
CA GLU A 165 -5.66 -18.44 5.59
C GLU A 165 -5.81 -17.53 4.38
N SER A 166 -5.13 -17.88 3.29
CA SER A 166 -5.20 -17.14 2.03
C SER A 166 -6.63 -17.04 1.48
N ALA A 167 -7.45 -18.06 1.69
CA ALA A 167 -8.86 -18.06 1.31
C ALA A 167 -9.67 -16.98 2.08
N LYS A 168 -9.39 -16.79 3.38
CA LYS A 168 -10.03 -15.76 4.20
C LYS A 168 -9.60 -14.36 3.78
N ALA A 169 -8.31 -14.17 3.54
CA ALA A 169 -7.78 -12.90 3.03
C ALA A 169 -8.36 -12.56 1.65
N LYS A 170 -8.48 -13.53 0.75
CA LYS A 170 -9.06 -13.35 -0.59
C LYS A 170 -10.56 -13.06 -0.56
N ALA A 171 -11.28 -13.61 0.41
CA ALA A 171 -12.71 -13.37 0.60
C ALA A 171 -13.01 -11.98 1.19
N CYS A 172 -12.01 -11.29 1.76
CA CYS A 172 -12.17 -9.94 2.28
C CYS A 172 -12.20 -8.92 1.13
N THR A 173 -13.41 -8.56 0.71
CA THR A 173 -13.69 -7.55 -0.30
C THR A 173 -14.74 -6.57 0.22
N ILE A 174 -14.76 -5.37 -0.37
CA ILE A 174 -15.81 -4.37 -0.12
C ILE A 174 -16.37 -3.85 -1.43
N ALA A 175 -17.58 -3.29 -1.38
CA ALA A 175 -18.14 -2.56 -2.51
C ALA A 175 -17.34 -1.27 -2.74
N PRO A 176 -17.13 -0.85 -4.00
CA PRO A 176 -16.51 0.44 -4.30
C PRO A 176 -17.40 1.60 -3.82
N HIS A 177 -16.76 2.66 -3.33
CA HIS A 177 -17.43 3.90 -2.94
C HIS A 177 -17.60 4.83 -4.13
N VAL A 178 -16.70 4.73 -5.11
CA VAL A 178 -16.81 5.44 -6.39
C VAL A 178 -17.59 4.59 -7.39
N ASN A 179 -18.74 5.11 -7.84
CA ASN A 179 -19.57 4.44 -8.84
C ASN A 179 -19.01 4.66 -10.26
N GLU A 180 -18.05 3.82 -10.66
CA GLU A 180 -17.47 3.79 -12.01
C GLU A 180 -17.03 2.37 -12.38
N THR A 181 -16.92 2.06 -13.68
CA THR A 181 -16.43 0.76 -14.13
C THR A 181 -14.91 0.70 -14.00
N THR A 182 -14.41 -0.18 -13.13
CA THR A 182 -12.97 -0.29 -12.80
C THR A 182 -12.33 -1.61 -13.25
N ASP A 183 -13.12 -2.53 -13.81
CA ASP A 183 -12.70 -3.87 -14.18
C ASP A 183 -13.17 -4.25 -15.60
N GLY A 184 -12.50 -5.26 -16.17
CA GLY A 184 -12.78 -5.75 -17.52
C GLY A 184 -12.03 -4.98 -18.62
N VAL A 185 -12.55 -5.09 -19.84
CA VAL A 185 -12.11 -4.28 -20.99
C VAL A 185 -12.83 -2.94 -20.86
N LEU A 186 -12.05 -1.88 -20.70
CA LEU A 186 -12.57 -0.52 -20.59
C LEU A 186 -12.29 0.20 -21.90
N ASP A 187 -13.23 1.02 -22.39
CA ASP A 187 -12.99 1.85 -23.58
C ASP A 187 -12.12 3.08 -23.26
N LYS A 188 -12.07 3.47 -21.97
CA LYS A 188 -11.23 4.55 -21.45
C LYS A 188 -10.76 4.23 -20.03
N LEU A 189 -9.69 4.87 -19.58
CA LEU A 189 -9.28 4.75 -18.17
C LEU A 189 -10.31 5.45 -17.26
N PRO A 190 -10.55 4.93 -16.04
CA PRO A 190 -11.47 5.55 -15.09
C PRO A 190 -11.09 6.99 -14.73
N GLY A 191 -12.12 7.79 -14.46
CA GLY A 191 -12.00 9.24 -14.33
C GLY A 191 -11.56 9.95 -15.61
N CYS A 192 -10.85 11.06 -15.45
CA CYS A 192 -10.35 11.84 -16.58
C CYS A 192 -8.88 11.53 -16.89
N ASN A 193 -8.66 10.35 -17.48
CA ASN A 193 -7.32 9.88 -17.84
C ASN A 193 -7.31 9.46 -19.32
N PRO A 194 -7.37 10.41 -20.27
CA PRO A 194 -7.31 10.08 -21.68
C PRO A 194 -5.98 9.41 -22.03
N LEU A 195 -6.00 8.53 -23.03
CA LEU A 195 -4.77 7.96 -23.57
C LEU A 195 -3.95 9.08 -24.21
N GLN A 196 -2.67 9.15 -23.82
CA GLN A 196 -1.73 10.13 -24.33
C GLN A 196 -0.54 9.41 -24.93
N TYR A 197 -0.16 9.84 -26.13
CA TYR A 197 0.96 9.27 -26.85
C TYR A 197 2.22 10.09 -26.56
N GLY A 198 3.33 9.39 -26.31
CA GLY A 198 4.64 10.00 -26.16
C GLY A 198 5.17 10.60 -27.48
N PRO A 199 6.41 11.13 -27.49
CA PRO A 199 7.44 10.98 -26.45
C PRO A 199 7.43 12.06 -25.34
N GLY A 200 6.53 13.03 -25.41
CA GLY A 200 6.43 14.09 -24.40
C GLY A 200 5.84 13.60 -23.07
N ASP A 201 6.02 14.41 -22.03
CA ASP A 201 5.39 14.17 -20.73
C ASP A 201 3.86 14.16 -20.85
N ALA A 202 3.21 13.26 -20.12
CA ALA A 202 1.77 13.20 -20.06
C ALA A 202 1.20 14.46 -19.37
N THR A 203 0.17 15.05 -19.96
CA THR A 203 -0.59 16.16 -19.38
C THR A 203 -1.54 15.62 -18.32
N ILE A 204 -1.60 16.27 -17.16
CA ILE A 204 -2.59 15.94 -16.11
C ILE A 204 -3.91 16.61 -16.49
N TYR A 205 -4.94 15.81 -16.74
CA TYR A 205 -6.29 16.29 -16.96
C TYR A 205 -7.10 16.30 -15.66
N LYS A 206 -7.96 17.30 -15.50
CA LYS A 206 -8.96 17.37 -14.43
C LYS A 206 -10.34 17.04 -15.00
N GLU A 207 -11.28 16.65 -14.14
CA GLU A 207 -12.64 16.29 -14.57
C GLU A 207 -13.32 17.42 -15.37
N GLU A 208 -13.02 18.69 -15.05
CA GLU A 208 -13.62 19.85 -15.72
C GLU A 208 -13.13 20.05 -17.17
N ASN A 209 -11.94 19.55 -17.50
CA ASN A 209 -11.29 19.75 -18.80
C ASN A 209 -10.99 18.42 -19.50
N CYS A 210 -11.87 17.44 -19.33
CA CYS A 210 -11.64 16.12 -19.90
C CYS A 210 -11.84 16.11 -21.41
N PRO A 211 -10.82 15.77 -22.21
CA PRO A 211 -10.99 15.63 -23.65
C PRO A 211 -11.94 14.44 -23.90
N ILE A 212 -12.89 14.67 -24.79
CA ILE A 212 -13.87 13.68 -25.26
C ILE A 212 -13.20 12.81 -26.32
#